data_AF-A0A955NLS3-F1
#
_entry.id   AF-A0A955NLS3-F1
#
_cell.length_a   1.000
_cell.length_b   1.000
_cell.length_c   1.000
_cell.angle_alpha   90.00
_cell.angle_beta   90.00
_cell.angle_gamma   90.00
#
_symmetry.space_group_name_H-M   'P 1'
#
loop_
_entity.id
_entity.type
_entity.pdbx_description
1 polymer ?
#
loop_
_entity_poly.entity_id
_entity_poly.type
_entity_poly.pdbx_seq_one_letter_code
_entity_poly.pdbx_strand_id
1 'polypeptide(L)'
;RVANGGVEALYKAINETKIMAPPTNCISPIGEELILKSLTQKLKADFTVAVSRPPNVYRGNPFLVEAGIAWGGEMPEEDLVSLYRFANRVPLLYQQSGCATTSAVIGTDWRNYGLSQSRGALPSGPAVLFIHIASVWVPFTSESKEAIAEYDEIVKEVRLALQECGRKLARHIKLRKRQADERRKRGYIEKYLPHIGIALQEILNISDKEKEKVIANLTVVLEESRGGAAAVGADEVLPPEEAEFIEEDEGEEDAEE
;
A
#
# COMPACT_ATOMS: atom_id res chain seq x y z
N ARG A 1 -34.08 -12.26 46.36
CA ARG A 1 -32.99 -11.26 46.29
C ARG A 1 -31.68 -12.03 46.42
N VAL A 2 -30.83 -12.05 45.40
CA VAL A 2 -29.48 -12.62 45.53
C VAL A 2 -28.68 -11.62 46.39
N ALA A 3 -27.98 -12.11 47.42
CA ALA A 3 -27.11 -11.26 48.23
C ALA A 3 -25.93 -10.76 47.38
N ASN A 4 -25.39 -9.57 47.67
CA ASN A 4 -24.30 -8.96 46.88
C ASN A 4 -23.11 -9.91 46.67
N GLY A 5 -22.72 -10.68 47.71
CA GLY A 5 -21.65 -11.68 47.58
C GLY A 5 -21.96 -12.83 46.63
N GLY A 6 -23.23 -13.21 46.48
CA GLY A 6 -23.66 -14.22 45.50
C GLY A 6 -23.60 -13.71 44.06
N VAL A 7 -23.83 -12.40 43.85
CA VAL A 7 -23.71 -11.76 42.53
C VAL A 7 -22.23 -11.67 42.11
N GLU A 8 -21.32 -11.32 43.02
CA GLU A 8 -19.88 -11.28 42.74
C GLU A 8 -19.32 -12.67 42.42
N ALA A 9 -19.72 -13.69 43.18
CA ALA A 9 -19.32 -15.07 42.92
C ALA A 9 -19.81 -15.55 41.54
N LEU A 10 -21.05 -15.23 41.17
CA LEU A 10 -21.59 -15.55 39.85
C LEU A 10 -20.84 -14.80 38.72
N TYR A 11 -20.54 -13.52 38.91
CA TYR A 11 -19.78 -12.73 37.95
C TYR A 11 -18.38 -13.30 37.68
N LYS A 12 -17.66 -13.69 38.75
CA LYS A 12 -16.36 -14.36 38.63
C LYS A 12 -16.47 -15.69 37.90
N ALA A 13 -17.43 -16.53 38.29
CA ALA A 13 -17.65 -17.83 37.67
C ALA A 13 -17.97 -17.71 36.16
N ILE A 14 -18.76 -16.72 35.75
CA ILE A 14 -19.07 -16.46 34.33
C ILE A 14 -17.81 -16.09 33.54
N ASN A 15 -16.93 -15.25 34.09
CA ASN A 15 -15.70 -14.84 33.40
C ASN A 15 -14.65 -15.96 33.30
N GLU A 16 -14.61 -16.85 34.29
CA GLU A 16 -13.72 -18.02 34.28
C GLU A 16 -14.21 -19.13 33.34
N THR A 17 -15.52 -19.18 33.08
CA THR A 17 -16.11 -20.22 32.25
C THR A 17 -16.01 -19.85 30.76
N LYS A 18 -15.56 -20.80 29.94
CA LYS A 18 -15.54 -20.64 28.48
C LYS A 18 -16.95 -20.77 27.91
N ILE A 19 -17.54 -19.65 27.52
CA ILE A 19 -18.88 -19.58 26.92
C ILE A 19 -18.76 -19.58 25.38
N MET A 20 -19.79 -20.09 24.70
CA MET A 20 -19.90 -20.02 23.25
C MET A 20 -19.93 -18.56 22.77
N ALA A 21 -19.32 -18.30 21.62
CA ALA A 21 -19.37 -16.99 20.99
C ALA A 21 -20.82 -16.57 20.68
N PRO A 22 -21.17 -15.29 20.89
CA PRO A 22 -22.47 -14.75 20.48
C PRO A 22 -22.68 -14.88 18.96
N PRO A 23 -23.94 -14.87 18.50
CA PRO A 23 -24.24 -14.92 17.08
C PRO A 23 -23.75 -13.65 16.38
N THR A 24 -23.24 -13.80 15.15
CA THR A 24 -22.67 -12.72 14.34
C THR A 24 -23.65 -12.17 13.30
N ASN A 25 -24.91 -12.58 13.33
CA ASN A 25 -25.96 -12.10 12.41
C ASN A 25 -26.49 -10.71 12.75
N CYS A 26 -26.02 -10.11 13.85
CA CYS A 26 -26.45 -8.82 14.36
C CYS A 26 -25.59 -7.63 13.89
N ILE A 27 -24.57 -7.87 13.06
CA ILE A 27 -23.69 -6.82 12.52
C ILE A 27 -23.96 -6.60 11.03
N SER A 28 -23.89 -5.33 10.62
CA SER A 28 -24.12 -4.92 9.23
C SER A 28 -22.86 -4.26 8.66
N PRO A 29 -21.97 -5.03 8.01
CA PRO A 29 -20.76 -4.48 7.37
C PRO A 29 -21.11 -3.54 6.20
N ILE A 30 -20.11 -2.81 5.69
CA ILE A 30 -20.25 -2.08 4.42
C ILE A 30 -20.07 -3.06 3.26
N GLY A 31 -19.08 -3.95 3.35
CA GLY A 31 -18.74 -4.90 2.30
C GLY A 31 -17.57 -4.45 1.43
N GLU A 32 -16.75 -5.42 1.02
CA GLU A 32 -15.51 -5.20 0.27
C GLU A 32 -15.74 -4.48 -1.07
N GLU A 33 -16.78 -4.88 -1.81
CA GLU A 33 -17.11 -4.31 -3.13
C GLU A 33 -17.49 -2.83 -3.05
N LEU A 34 -18.30 -2.46 -2.05
CA LEU A 34 -18.72 -1.07 -1.85
C LEU A 34 -17.56 -0.19 -1.40
N ILE A 35 -16.68 -0.71 -0.53
CA ILE A 35 -15.46 0.00 -0.13
C ILE A 35 -14.57 0.24 -1.35
N LEU A 36 -14.30 -0.80 -2.15
CA LEU A 36 -13.45 -0.69 -3.34
C LEU A 36 -14.01 0.32 -4.35
N LYS A 37 -15.33 0.26 -4.63
CA LYS A 37 -16.00 1.21 -5.51
C LYS A 37 -15.89 2.64 -4.99
N SER A 38 -16.08 2.84 -3.68
CA SER A 38 -16.01 4.17 -3.07
C SER A 38 -14.61 4.78 -3.10
N LEU A 39 -13.57 3.96 -2.84
CA LEU A 39 -12.18 4.40 -2.90
C LEU A 39 -11.81 4.76 -4.33
N THR A 40 -12.14 3.90 -5.31
CA THR A 40 -11.82 4.13 -6.72
C THR A 40 -12.54 5.35 -7.31
N GLN A 41 -13.79 5.60 -6.91
CA GLN A 41 -14.56 6.73 -7.44
C GLN A 41 -14.12 8.07 -6.85
N LYS A 42 -13.76 8.11 -5.56
CA LYS A 42 -13.44 9.35 -4.86
C LYS A 42 -11.96 9.72 -4.92
N LEU A 43 -11.10 8.72 -4.84
CA LEU A 43 -9.67 8.86 -4.88
C LEU A 43 -9.24 8.34 -6.24
N LYS A 44 -8.81 9.23 -7.14
CA LYS A 44 -8.25 8.86 -8.45
C LYS A 44 -6.92 8.13 -8.25
N ALA A 45 -6.99 6.93 -7.69
CA ALA A 45 -5.84 6.14 -7.28
C ALA A 45 -5.53 5.07 -8.33
N ASP A 46 -4.25 4.84 -8.58
CA ASP A 46 -3.76 3.83 -9.53
C ASP A 46 -4.10 2.40 -9.07
N PHE A 47 -4.15 2.20 -7.76
CA PHE A 47 -4.42 0.91 -7.14
C PHE A 47 -5.34 1.04 -5.94
N THR A 48 -6.41 0.26 -5.92
CA THR A 48 -7.32 0.17 -4.78
C THR A 48 -7.51 -1.28 -4.36
N VAL A 49 -7.62 -1.48 -3.06
CA VAL A 49 -7.87 -2.79 -2.47
C VAL A 49 -8.70 -2.64 -1.22
N ALA A 50 -9.62 -3.58 -1.00
CA ALA A 50 -10.38 -3.70 0.23
C ALA A 50 -10.30 -5.14 0.73
N VAL A 51 -10.57 -5.34 2.03
CA VAL A 51 -10.70 -6.64 2.69
C VAL A 51 -11.75 -6.51 3.78
N SER A 52 -12.68 -7.46 3.82
CA SER A 52 -13.61 -7.64 4.94
C SER A 52 -13.24 -8.91 5.71
N ARG A 53 -12.87 -8.77 6.99
CA ARG A 53 -12.45 -9.90 7.82
C ARG A 53 -13.67 -10.65 8.37
N PRO A 54 -13.54 -11.94 8.70
CA PRO A 54 -14.60 -12.64 9.42
C PRO A 54 -14.86 -11.98 10.78
N PRO A 55 -16.10 -12.02 11.29
CA PRO A 55 -16.43 -11.44 12.59
C PRO A 55 -15.64 -12.11 13.73
N ASN A 56 -15.22 -11.31 14.69
CA ASN A 56 -14.57 -11.75 15.92
C ASN A 56 -15.34 -11.20 17.13
N VAL A 57 -14.97 -11.55 18.35
CA VAL A 57 -15.71 -11.18 19.56
C VAL A 57 -14.78 -10.54 20.56
N TYR A 58 -15.20 -9.41 21.14
CA TYR A 58 -14.51 -8.77 22.26
C TYR A 58 -15.50 -8.57 23.41
N ARG A 59 -15.15 -8.99 24.63
CA ARG A 59 -16.03 -8.91 25.82
C ARG A 59 -17.48 -9.40 25.58
N GLY A 60 -17.66 -10.44 24.75
CA GLY A 60 -18.99 -10.96 24.40
C GLY A 60 -19.77 -10.14 23.37
N ASN A 61 -19.17 -9.12 22.75
CA ASN A 61 -19.75 -8.35 21.66
C ASN A 61 -19.11 -8.76 20.33
N PRO A 62 -19.90 -9.22 19.34
CA PRO A 62 -19.39 -9.52 18.02
C PRO A 62 -19.06 -8.23 17.27
N PHE A 63 -17.89 -8.20 16.63
CA PHE A 63 -17.43 -7.10 15.80
C PHE A 63 -16.79 -7.63 14.52
N LEU A 64 -16.70 -6.78 13.50
CA LEU A 64 -16.04 -7.06 12.23
C LEU A 64 -15.21 -5.85 11.83
N VAL A 65 -14.05 -6.13 11.22
CA VAL A 65 -13.15 -5.10 10.71
C VAL A 65 -13.08 -5.18 9.19
N GLU A 66 -13.21 -4.03 8.54
CA GLU A 66 -12.97 -3.85 7.12
C GLU A 66 -11.84 -2.85 6.94
N ALA A 67 -10.92 -3.16 6.04
CA ALA A 67 -9.81 -2.27 5.72
C ALA A 67 -9.74 -2.05 4.22
N GLY A 68 -9.31 -0.87 3.81
CA GLY A 68 -9.07 -0.52 2.42
C GLY A 68 -7.81 0.32 2.29
N ILE A 69 -7.13 0.17 1.16
CA ILE A 69 -5.97 0.98 0.78
C ILE A 69 -6.19 1.49 -0.63
N ALA A 70 -6.03 2.79 -0.82
CA ALA A 70 -5.88 3.41 -2.12
C ALA A 70 -4.44 3.92 -2.24
N TRP A 71 -3.79 3.71 -3.38
CA TRP A 71 -2.39 4.04 -3.60
C TRP A 71 -2.17 4.63 -5.00
N GLY A 72 -1.28 5.62 -5.10
CA GLY A 72 -0.90 6.29 -6.35
C GLY A 72 -1.83 7.43 -6.77
N GLY A 73 -1.77 7.81 -8.04
CA GLY A 73 -2.58 8.90 -8.60
C GLY A 73 -2.09 10.29 -8.21
N GLU A 74 -3.02 11.23 -7.98
CA GLU A 74 -2.73 12.63 -7.64
C GLU A 74 -2.31 12.84 -6.17
N MET A 75 -1.94 11.77 -5.46
CA MET A 75 -1.58 11.83 -4.04
C MET A 75 -0.10 12.17 -3.83
N PRO A 76 0.25 13.06 -2.88
CA PRO A 76 1.64 13.43 -2.59
C PRO A 76 2.46 12.24 -2.06
N GLU A 77 3.70 12.09 -2.53
CA GLU A 77 4.55 10.95 -2.15
C GLU A 77 5.23 11.12 -0.79
N GLU A 78 5.50 12.36 -0.37
CA GLU A 78 6.27 12.64 0.86
C GLU A 78 5.40 12.84 2.10
N ASP A 79 4.11 13.11 1.90
CA ASP A 79 3.18 13.40 2.99
C ASP A 79 2.81 12.15 3.80
N LEU A 80 2.34 12.40 5.03
CA LEU A 80 1.75 11.36 5.85
C LEU A 80 0.45 10.85 5.21
N VAL A 81 0.31 9.54 5.23
CA VAL A 81 -0.87 8.85 4.70
C VAL A 81 -2.13 9.31 5.44
N SER A 82 -3.15 9.66 4.65
CA SER A 82 -4.46 10.04 5.20
C SER A 82 -5.18 8.80 5.73
N LEU A 83 -5.55 8.83 7.02
CA LEU A 83 -6.26 7.74 7.69
C LEU A 83 -7.75 8.06 7.89
N TYR A 84 -8.61 7.35 7.18
CA TYR A 84 -10.06 7.41 7.32
C TYR A 84 -10.55 6.31 8.26
N ARG A 85 -11.10 6.75 9.40
CA ARG A 85 -11.61 5.87 10.44
C ARG A 85 -13.13 5.93 10.46
N PHE A 86 -13.77 4.77 10.51
CA PHE A 86 -15.21 4.63 10.59
C PHE A 86 -15.60 3.64 11.69
N ALA A 87 -16.66 3.97 12.42
CA ALA A 87 -17.31 3.07 13.37
C ALA A 87 -18.80 3.02 13.05
N ASN A 88 -19.36 1.83 12.82
CA ASN A 88 -20.78 1.65 12.45
C ASN A 88 -21.24 2.63 11.36
N ARG A 89 -20.46 2.75 10.27
CA ARG A 89 -20.69 3.67 9.13
C ARG A 89 -20.64 5.17 9.46
N VAL A 90 -20.22 5.54 10.66
CA VAL A 90 -20.01 6.94 11.06
C VAL A 90 -18.51 7.29 10.98
N PRO A 91 -18.12 8.38 10.30
CA PRO A 91 -16.73 8.82 10.24
C PRO A 91 -16.27 9.38 11.60
N LEU A 92 -15.06 9.02 12.00
CA LEU A 92 -14.40 9.55 13.21
C LEU A 92 -13.34 10.56 12.78
N LEU A 93 -13.59 11.83 13.04
CA LEU A 93 -12.75 12.93 12.54
C LEU A 93 -11.70 13.35 13.57
N TYR A 94 -12.06 13.39 14.86
CA TYR A 94 -11.20 13.92 15.91
C TYR A 94 -10.48 12.82 16.70
N GLN A 95 -9.54 13.23 17.56
CA GLN A 95 -8.84 12.36 18.51
C GLN A 95 -8.15 11.13 17.87
N GLN A 96 -7.45 11.35 16.77
CA GLN A 96 -6.76 10.26 16.06
C GLN A 96 -5.69 9.58 16.93
N SER A 97 -4.95 10.33 17.75
CA SER A 97 -3.86 9.79 18.58
C SER A 97 -4.31 8.77 19.63
N GLY A 98 -5.53 8.91 20.17
CA GLY A 98 -6.08 8.03 21.19
C GLY A 98 -6.95 6.89 20.65
N CYS A 99 -6.95 6.65 19.33
CA CYS A 99 -7.81 5.67 18.70
C CYS A 99 -7.06 4.35 18.44
N ALA A 100 -7.67 3.23 18.81
CA ALA A 100 -7.14 1.89 18.61
C ALA A 100 -6.78 1.58 17.14
N THR A 101 -7.55 2.13 16.19
CA THR A 101 -7.25 1.96 14.75
C THR A 101 -5.96 2.67 14.35
N THR A 102 -5.71 3.88 14.87
CA THR A 102 -4.46 4.61 14.63
C THR A 102 -3.27 3.90 15.27
N SER A 103 -3.42 3.43 16.51
CA SER A 103 -2.39 2.61 17.18
C SER A 103 -2.06 1.36 16.36
N ALA A 104 -3.07 0.66 15.85
CA ALA A 104 -2.89 -0.51 14.99
C ALA A 104 -2.18 -0.19 13.66
N VAL A 105 -2.45 0.97 13.06
CA VAL A 105 -1.75 1.44 11.84
C VAL A 105 -0.29 1.74 12.16
N ILE A 106 0.00 2.47 13.24
CA ILE A 106 1.37 2.80 13.64
C ILE A 106 2.16 1.53 13.99
N GLY A 107 1.52 0.56 14.65
CA GLY A 107 2.11 -0.72 15.04
C GLY A 107 2.29 -1.73 13.89
N THR A 108 1.87 -1.39 12.67
CA THR A 108 2.10 -2.21 11.47
C THR A 108 3.39 -1.76 10.79
N ASP A 109 4.27 -2.69 10.41
CA ASP A 109 5.54 -2.37 9.73
C ASP A 109 5.31 -2.18 8.22
N TRP A 110 5.02 -0.95 7.82
CA TRP A 110 4.67 -0.59 6.44
C TRP A 110 5.83 -0.63 5.45
N ARG A 111 7.06 -0.61 5.95
CA ARG A 111 8.28 -0.71 5.13
C ARG A 111 8.34 -2.00 4.33
N ASN A 112 7.84 -3.10 4.92
CA ASN A 112 7.74 -4.39 4.23
C ASN A 112 6.69 -4.38 3.10
N TYR A 113 5.78 -3.41 3.09
CA TYR A 113 4.72 -3.25 2.11
C TYR A 113 4.97 -2.16 1.08
N GLY A 114 6.12 -1.48 1.14
CA GLY A 114 6.52 -0.46 0.15
C GLY A 114 6.14 0.97 0.50
N LEU A 115 5.73 1.25 1.74
CA LEU A 115 5.56 2.63 2.23
C LEU A 115 6.68 2.97 3.22
N SER A 116 7.11 4.22 3.27
CA SER A 116 8.09 4.69 4.25
C SER A 116 7.40 4.92 5.60
N GLN A 117 8.13 4.80 6.71
CA GLN A 117 7.56 5.05 8.03
C GLN A 117 8.64 5.42 9.04
N SER A 118 8.47 6.59 9.67
CA SER A 118 9.24 7.01 10.84
C SER A 118 8.73 6.36 12.12
N ARG A 119 9.60 6.15 13.11
CA ARG A 119 9.26 5.44 14.34
C ARG A 119 8.14 6.17 15.10
N GLY A 120 7.03 5.47 15.36
CA GLY A 120 5.90 6.01 16.13
C GLY A 120 4.99 6.98 15.35
N ALA A 121 5.18 7.11 14.04
CA ALA A 121 4.35 7.94 13.17
C ALA A 121 3.51 7.07 12.21
N LEU A 122 2.53 7.70 11.57
CA LEU A 122 1.86 7.13 10.40
C LEU A 122 2.87 6.93 9.27
N PRO A 123 2.63 5.95 8.37
CA PRO A 123 3.46 5.80 7.18
C PRO A 123 3.36 7.05 6.28
N SER A 124 4.41 7.33 5.53
CA SER A 124 4.42 8.31 4.45
C SER A 124 4.44 7.62 3.10
N GLY A 125 3.80 8.26 2.13
CA GLY A 125 3.62 7.72 0.78
C GLY A 125 2.31 8.19 0.15
N PRO A 126 2.16 7.99 -1.17
CA PRO A 126 0.96 8.37 -1.91
C PRO A 126 -0.15 7.36 -1.66
N ALA A 127 -0.64 7.29 -0.42
CA ALA A 127 -1.64 6.32 0.00
C ALA A 127 -2.70 6.92 0.92
N VAL A 128 -3.87 6.30 0.91
CA VAL A 128 -4.97 6.55 1.84
C VAL A 128 -5.36 5.21 2.47
N LEU A 129 -5.51 5.21 3.79
CA LEU A 129 -5.98 4.05 4.55
C LEU A 129 -7.42 4.27 4.97
N PHE A 130 -8.25 3.27 4.73
CA PHE A 130 -9.63 3.21 5.20
C PHE A 130 -9.75 2.07 6.21
N ILE A 131 -10.34 2.34 7.37
CA ILE A 131 -10.62 1.34 8.39
C ILE A 131 -12.04 1.54 8.89
N HIS A 132 -12.82 0.48 8.87
CA HIS A 132 -14.18 0.43 9.39
C HIS A 132 -14.31 -0.67 10.44
N ILE A 133 -14.91 -0.33 11.58
CA ILE A 133 -15.31 -1.29 12.60
C ILE A 133 -16.83 -1.31 12.68
N ALA A 134 -17.42 -2.49 12.52
CA ALA A 134 -18.85 -2.75 12.71
C ALA A 134 -19.05 -3.59 13.97
N SER A 135 -19.87 -3.13 14.92
CA SER A 135 -20.19 -3.87 16.15
C SER A 135 -21.52 -3.41 16.74
N VAL A 136 -22.18 -4.27 17.51
CA VAL A 136 -23.43 -3.94 18.23
C VAL A 136 -23.20 -2.80 19.23
N TRP A 137 -22.07 -2.88 19.93
CA TRP A 137 -21.58 -1.83 20.80
C TRP A 137 -20.17 -1.51 20.33
N VAL A 138 -19.78 -0.25 20.19
CA VAL A 138 -18.40 0.13 19.85
C VAL A 138 -17.79 0.72 21.12
N PRO A 139 -16.60 0.27 21.56
CA PRO A 139 -16.04 0.77 22.79
C PRO A 139 -15.36 2.11 22.52
N PHE A 140 -16.03 3.20 22.86
CA PHE A 140 -15.44 4.54 22.73
C PHE A 140 -14.66 4.92 24.00
N THR A 141 -13.60 5.70 23.84
CA THR A 141 -12.80 6.23 24.96
C THR A 141 -13.52 7.36 25.71
N SER A 142 -14.38 8.09 25.02
CA SER A 142 -15.12 9.25 25.53
C SER A 142 -16.59 9.21 25.10
N GLU A 143 -17.44 9.94 25.83
CA GLU A 143 -18.87 10.09 25.50
C GLU A 143 -19.11 10.75 24.15
N SER A 144 -18.14 11.53 23.65
CA SER A 144 -18.18 12.19 22.34
C SER A 144 -18.08 11.21 21.17
N LYS A 145 -17.68 9.95 21.41
CA LYS A 145 -17.60 8.88 20.40
C LYS A 145 -16.64 9.17 19.24
N GLU A 146 -15.53 9.86 19.50
CA GLU A 146 -14.54 10.25 18.48
C GLU A 146 -13.36 9.26 18.32
N ALA A 147 -13.11 8.42 19.34
CA ALA A 147 -12.02 7.47 19.35
C ALA A 147 -12.42 6.13 19.96
N ILE A 148 -11.93 5.06 19.34
CA ILE A 148 -12.17 3.67 19.76
C ILE A 148 -11.11 3.30 20.80
N ALA A 149 -11.54 2.72 21.90
CA ALA A 149 -10.68 2.28 22.98
C ALA A 149 -9.81 1.10 22.58
N GLU A 150 -8.61 1.05 23.15
CA GLU A 150 -7.58 0.08 22.83
C GLU A 150 -7.83 -1.24 23.55
N TYR A 151 -8.46 -2.18 22.84
CA TYR A 151 -8.60 -3.58 23.25
C TYR A 151 -7.73 -4.45 22.35
N ASP A 152 -6.99 -5.38 22.94
CA ASP A 152 -6.04 -6.23 22.22
C ASP A 152 -6.71 -7.03 21.09
N GLU A 153 -7.94 -7.51 21.30
CA GLU A 153 -8.70 -8.24 20.28
C GLU A 153 -9.01 -7.36 19.06
N ILE A 154 -9.38 -6.09 19.30
CA ILE A 154 -9.70 -5.13 18.23
C ILE A 154 -8.42 -4.73 17.49
N VAL A 155 -7.37 -4.33 18.22
CA VAL A 155 -6.08 -3.92 17.64
C VAL A 155 -5.49 -5.04 16.81
N LYS A 156 -5.54 -6.28 17.31
CA LYS A 156 -5.06 -7.47 16.59
C LYS A 156 -5.84 -7.69 15.29
N GLU A 157 -7.16 -7.63 15.31
CA GLU A 157 -7.97 -7.85 14.11
C GLU A 157 -7.77 -6.73 13.07
N VAL A 158 -7.66 -5.48 13.51
CA VAL A 158 -7.31 -4.34 12.64
C VAL A 158 -5.94 -4.54 12.01
N ARG A 159 -4.94 -4.97 12.80
CA ARG A 159 -3.60 -5.25 12.28
C ARG A 159 -3.62 -6.34 11.22
N LEU A 160 -4.38 -7.42 11.44
CA LEU A 160 -4.50 -8.52 10.46
C LEU A 160 -5.17 -8.05 9.16
N ALA A 161 -6.22 -7.24 9.24
CA ALA A 161 -6.87 -6.64 8.07
C ALA A 161 -5.90 -5.77 7.26
N LEU A 162 -5.16 -4.89 7.93
CA LEU A 162 -4.17 -4.02 7.31
C LEU A 162 -3.03 -4.80 6.66
N GLN A 163 -2.55 -5.86 7.30
CA GLN A 163 -1.51 -6.73 6.72
C GLN A 163 -1.99 -7.45 5.46
N GLU A 164 -3.26 -7.85 5.41
CA GLU A 164 -3.82 -8.49 4.22
C GLU A 164 -3.87 -7.53 3.02
N CYS A 165 -4.34 -6.30 3.24
CA CYS A 165 -4.29 -5.23 2.24
C CYS A 165 -2.84 -4.87 1.87
N GLY A 166 -1.95 -4.74 2.87
CA GLY A 166 -0.54 -4.40 2.68
C GLY A 166 0.20 -5.42 1.81
N ARG A 167 -0.08 -6.72 1.94
CA ARG A 167 0.49 -7.74 1.05
C ARG A 167 0.02 -7.58 -0.41
N LYS A 168 -1.24 -7.22 -0.63
CA LYS A 168 -1.79 -6.96 -1.97
C LYS A 168 -1.12 -5.71 -2.58
N LEU A 169 -0.98 -4.63 -1.79
CA LEU A 169 -0.26 -3.42 -2.18
C LEU A 169 1.21 -3.69 -2.55
N ALA A 170 1.93 -4.43 -1.71
CA ALA A 170 3.34 -4.73 -1.91
C ALA A 170 3.60 -5.45 -3.24
N ARG A 171 2.68 -6.33 -3.66
CA ARG A 171 2.75 -6.99 -4.97
C ARG A 171 2.60 -6.00 -6.11
N HIS A 172 1.65 -5.07 -5.99
CA HIS A 172 1.44 -4.02 -7.00
C HIS A 172 2.68 -3.11 -7.13
N ILE A 173 3.20 -2.60 -6.01
CA ILE A 173 4.40 -1.73 -6.01
C ILE A 173 5.62 -2.45 -6.62
N LYS A 174 5.84 -3.72 -6.25
CA LYS A 174 6.93 -4.52 -6.83
C LYS A 174 6.77 -4.75 -8.33
N LEU A 175 5.54 -4.99 -8.79
CA LEU A 175 5.25 -5.14 -10.21
C LEU A 175 5.53 -3.84 -10.97
N ARG A 176 5.04 -2.70 -10.47
CA ARG A 176 5.26 -1.38 -11.07
C ARG A 176 6.74 -1.02 -11.11
N LYS A 177 7.49 -1.28 -10.03
CA LYS A 177 8.95 -1.08 -10.00
C LYS A 177 9.67 -1.94 -11.04
N ARG A 178 9.30 -3.22 -11.14
CA ARG A 178 9.88 -4.13 -12.15
C ARG A 178 9.62 -3.63 -13.57
N GLN A 179 8.40 -3.16 -13.86
CA GLN A 179 8.04 -2.60 -15.16
C GLN A 179 8.81 -1.31 -15.45
N ALA A 180 8.96 -0.42 -14.47
CA ALA A 180 9.74 0.80 -14.61
C ALA A 180 11.24 0.52 -14.86
N ASP A 181 11.83 -0.41 -14.11
CA ASP A 181 13.22 -0.85 -14.32
C ASP A 181 13.39 -1.48 -15.70
N GLU A 182 12.41 -2.25 -16.16
CA GLU A 182 12.40 -2.85 -17.48
C GLU A 182 12.38 -1.79 -18.59
N ARG A 183 11.50 -0.78 -18.44
CA ARG A 183 11.37 0.35 -19.36
C ARG A 183 12.65 1.20 -19.40
N ARG A 184 13.23 1.52 -18.25
CA ARG A 184 14.49 2.27 -18.16
C ARG A 184 15.63 1.55 -18.88
N LYS A 185 15.76 0.24 -18.64
CA LYS A 185 16.77 -0.59 -19.34
C LYS A 185 16.53 -0.64 -20.85
N ARG A 186 15.28 -0.70 -21.30
CA ARG A 186 14.94 -0.65 -22.74
C ARG A 186 15.37 0.68 -23.36
N GLY A 187 15.05 1.80 -22.71
CA GLY A 187 15.45 3.13 -23.17
C GLY A 187 16.97 3.30 -23.27
N TYR A 188 17.73 2.76 -22.31
CA TYR A 188 19.19 2.77 -22.41
C TYR A 188 19.69 1.98 -23.62
N ILE A 189 19.14 0.79 -23.86
CA ILE A 189 19.53 -0.02 -25.02
C ILE A 189 19.22 0.73 -26.32
N GLU A 190 18.03 1.28 -26.48
CA GLU A 190 17.65 2.06 -27.68
C GLU A 190 18.61 3.25 -27.91
N LYS A 191 19.06 3.92 -26.84
CA LYS A 191 20.06 4.99 -26.92
C LYS A 191 21.46 4.50 -27.33
N TYR A 192 21.92 3.36 -26.81
CA TYR A 192 23.28 2.85 -27.03
C TYR A 192 23.43 1.95 -28.27
N LEU A 193 22.34 1.34 -28.74
CA LEU A 193 22.36 0.39 -29.87
C LEU A 193 23.00 0.98 -31.15
N PRO A 194 22.71 2.23 -31.55
CA PRO A 194 23.34 2.84 -32.72
C PRO A 194 24.85 3.00 -32.56
N HIS A 195 25.32 3.37 -31.37
CA HIS A 195 26.75 3.53 -31.07
C HIS A 195 27.49 2.20 -31.11
N ILE A 196 26.89 1.12 -30.59
CA ILE A 196 27.44 -0.23 -30.69
C ILE A 196 27.54 -0.66 -32.16
N GLY A 197 26.53 -0.33 -32.97
CA GLY A 197 26.55 -0.59 -34.40
C GLY A 197 27.69 0.11 -35.15
N ILE A 198 28.04 1.35 -34.77
CA ILE A 198 29.19 2.08 -35.32
C ILE A 198 30.51 1.43 -34.90
N ALA A 199 30.67 1.10 -33.61
CA ALA A 199 31.90 0.46 -33.13
C ALA A 199 32.13 -0.92 -33.77
N LEU A 200 31.08 -1.73 -33.95
CA LEU A 200 31.17 -3.01 -34.65
C LEU A 200 31.53 -2.84 -36.13
N GLN A 201 31.02 -1.78 -36.77
CA GLN A 201 31.36 -1.44 -38.14
C GLN A 201 32.86 -1.13 -38.29
N GLU A 202 33.42 -0.35 -37.37
CA GLU A 202 34.85 0.00 -37.35
C GLU A 202 35.76 -1.20 -37.07
N ILE A 203 35.41 -2.04 -36.10
CA ILE A 203 36.25 -3.19 -35.69
C ILE A 203 36.26 -4.30 -36.75
N LEU A 204 35.10 -4.63 -37.31
CA LEU A 204 34.94 -5.74 -38.24
C LEU A 204 35.01 -5.30 -39.71
N ASN A 205 35.14 -4.00 -39.97
CA ASN A 205 35.24 -3.39 -41.29
C ASN A 205 34.07 -3.77 -42.22
N ILE A 206 32.86 -3.70 -41.66
CA ILE A 206 31.60 -4.17 -42.25
C ILE A 206 30.92 -3.06 -43.07
N SER A 207 30.14 -3.40 -44.11
CA SER A 207 29.40 -2.41 -44.91
C SER A 207 28.17 -1.83 -44.16
N ASP A 208 27.72 -0.63 -44.54
CA ASP A 208 26.54 0.01 -43.91
C ASP A 208 25.27 -0.88 -43.92
N LYS A 209 25.07 -1.65 -45.01
CA LYS A 209 23.96 -2.60 -45.14
C LYS A 209 24.02 -3.75 -44.14
N GLU A 210 25.22 -4.19 -43.80
CA GLU A 210 25.43 -5.27 -42.84
C GLU A 210 25.36 -4.76 -41.41
N LYS A 211 25.78 -3.52 -41.14
CA LYS A 211 25.53 -2.83 -39.87
C LYS A 211 24.04 -2.75 -39.53
N GLU A 212 23.20 -2.32 -40.47
CA GLU A 212 21.74 -2.27 -40.26
C GLU A 212 21.15 -3.65 -39.94
N LYS A 213 21.63 -4.71 -40.62
CA LYS A 213 21.24 -6.09 -40.31
C LYS A 213 21.69 -6.53 -38.92
N VAL A 214 22.91 -6.17 -38.51
CA VAL A 214 23.45 -6.50 -37.18
C VAL A 214 22.64 -5.79 -36.09
N ILE A 215 22.33 -4.49 -36.27
CA ILE A 215 21.49 -3.73 -35.35
C ILE A 215 20.10 -4.37 -35.26
N ALA A 216 19.47 -4.71 -36.39
CA ALA A 216 18.16 -5.35 -36.40
C ALA A 216 18.16 -6.71 -35.68
N ASN A 217 19.18 -7.55 -35.92
CA ASN A 217 19.33 -8.82 -35.24
C ASN A 217 19.58 -8.64 -33.73
N LEU A 218 20.39 -7.67 -33.34
CA LEU A 218 20.65 -7.35 -31.94
C LEU A 218 19.38 -6.86 -31.24
N THR A 219 18.55 -6.03 -31.89
CA THR A 219 17.25 -5.63 -31.36
C THR A 219 16.38 -6.85 -31.05
N VAL A 220 16.24 -7.77 -32.01
CA VAL A 220 15.41 -8.99 -31.83
C VAL A 220 15.92 -9.85 -30.68
N VAL A 221 17.24 -10.13 -30.63
CA VAL A 221 17.84 -10.95 -29.56
C VAL A 221 17.68 -10.28 -28.18
N LEU A 222 17.79 -8.95 -28.12
CA LEU A 222 17.64 -8.19 -26.88
C LEU A 222 16.18 -8.08 -26.44
N GLU A 223 15.23 -8.09 -27.36
CA GLU A 223 13.80 -8.17 -27.04
C GLU A 223 13.40 -9.59 -26.60
N GLU A 224 13.88 -10.64 -27.29
CA GLU A 224 13.59 -12.04 -26.97
C GLU A 224 14.18 -12.50 -25.64
N SER A 225 15.45 -12.12 -25.35
CA SER A 225 16.08 -12.42 -24.05
C SER A 225 15.34 -11.80 -22.86
N ARG A 226 14.47 -10.82 -23.11
CA ARG A 226 13.65 -10.13 -22.11
C ARG A 226 12.17 -10.55 -22.14
N GLY A 227 11.73 -11.18 -23.22
CA GLY A 227 10.37 -11.71 -23.43
C GLY A 227 9.86 -12.71 -22.38
N GLY A 228 10.69 -13.14 -21.43
CA GLY A 228 10.26 -13.89 -20.25
C GLY A 228 9.31 -13.13 -19.30
N ALA A 229 8.97 -11.87 -19.57
CA ALA A 229 8.03 -11.06 -18.77
C ALA A 229 6.97 -10.30 -19.60
N ALA A 230 6.97 -10.43 -20.93
CA ALA A 230 6.10 -9.67 -21.82
C ALA A 230 4.72 -10.34 -21.97
N ALA A 231 3.89 -10.24 -20.93
CA ALA A 231 2.46 -10.51 -21.03
C ALA A 231 1.64 -9.72 -20.00
N VAL A 232 1.88 -8.42 -19.82
CA VAL A 232 0.89 -7.55 -19.14
C VAL A 232 0.91 -6.14 -19.73
N GLY A 233 -0.13 -5.84 -20.51
CA GLY A 233 -0.77 -4.52 -20.62
C GLY A 233 0.11 -3.35 -21.08
N ALA A 234 0.13 -3.12 -22.38
CA ALA A 234 0.29 -1.77 -22.90
C ALA A 234 -1.03 -1.02 -22.67
N ASP A 235 -1.09 -0.15 -21.67
CA ASP A 235 -1.82 1.11 -21.75
C ASP A 235 -1.42 2.03 -20.57
N GLU A 236 -1.41 3.32 -20.89
CA GLU A 236 -1.02 4.49 -20.10
C GLU A 236 0.47 4.81 -19.89
N VAL A 237 0.76 6.06 -20.23
CA VAL A 237 2.02 6.67 -20.63
C VAL A 237 2.50 7.62 -19.55
N LEU A 238 3.81 7.72 -19.33
CA LEU A 238 4.52 8.97 -19.04
C LEU A 238 6.00 8.76 -19.44
N PRO A 239 6.62 9.68 -20.21
CA PRO A 239 8.05 9.63 -20.51
C PRO A 239 8.87 9.96 -19.25
N PRO A 240 10.05 9.33 -19.05
CA PRO A 240 10.97 9.77 -18.00
C PRO A 240 11.52 11.16 -18.34
N GLU A 241 11.39 12.09 -17.40
CA GLU A 241 12.02 13.40 -17.46
C GLU A 241 13.52 13.27 -17.73
N GLU A 242 14.01 14.19 -18.56
CA GLU A 242 15.38 14.25 -19.05
C GLU A 242 16.34 14.42 -17.88
N ALA A 243 17.17 13.40 -17.62
CA ALA A 243 18.32 13.53 -16.75
C ALA A 243 19.38 14.34 -17.49
N GLU A 244 19.43 15.65 -17.24
CA GLU A 244 20.55 16.51 -17.62
C GLU A 244 21.84 15.97 -16.99
N PHE A 245 22.81 15.65 -17.83
CA PHE A 245 24.19 15.40 -17.42
C PHE A 245 24.82 16.76 -17.14
N ILE A 246 25.26 16.97 -15.89
CA ILE A 246 26.13 18.09 -15.54
C ILE A 246 27.52 17.76 -16.12
N GLU A 247 27.95 18.53 -17.12
CA GLU A 247 29.36 18.59 -17.51
C GLU A 247 30.11 19.37 -16.41
N GLU A 248 31.03 18.71 -15.72
CA GLU A 248 32.03 19.40 -14.90
C GLU A 248 33.04 20.04 -15.86
N ASP A 249 32.93 21.37 -16.03
CA ASP A 249 33.94 22.19 -16.71
C ASP A 249 35.27 22.12 -15.93
N GLU A 250 36.28 21.51 -16.53
CA GLU A 250 37.67 21.69 -16.14
C GLU A 250 38.08 23.12 -16.51
N GLY A 251 38.07 24.02 -15.52
CA GLY A 251 38.63 25.35 -15.66
C GLY A 251 40.15 25.31 -15.74
N GLU A 252 40.69 25.63 -16.92
CA GLU A 252 42.07 26.07 -17.14
C GLU A 252 42.37 27.29 -16.24
N GLU A 253 43.27 27.14 -15.27
CA GLU A 253 43.99 28.27 -14.67
C GLU A 253 45.14 28.64 -15.62
N ASP A 254 44.88 29.57 -16.53
CA ASP A 254 45.92 30.27 -17.27
C ASP A 254 46.42 31.51 -16.52
N ALA A 255 47.74 31.64 -16.63
CA ALA A 255 48.67 32.61 -16.11
C ALA A 255 48.35 34.11 -16.33
N GLU A 256 48.87 34.92 -15.38
CA GLU A 256 49.50 36.25 -15.54
C GLU A 256 48.70 37.44 -16.14
N GLU A 257 48.35 38.41 -15.29
CA GLU A 257 48.97 39.76 -15.20
C GLU A 257 48.56 40.51 -13.92
#